data_AF-A0A955V9N7-F1
#
_entry.id   AF-A0A955V9N7-F1
#
_cell.length_a   1.000
_cell.length_b   1.000
_cell.length_c   1.000
_cell.angle_alpha   90.00
_cell.angle_beta   90.00
_cell.angle_gamma   90.00
#
_symmetry.space_group_name_H-M   'P 1'
#
loop_
_entity.id
_entity.type
_entity.pdbx_description
1 polymer ?
#
loop_
_entity_poly.entity_id
_entity_poly.type
_entity_poly.pdbx_seq_one_letter_code
_entity_poly.pdbx_strand_id
1 'polypeptide(L)'
;MNAYRRWGPLLGLLGVSACSGGGLNTTNTPGNRVQISAAALQLAGIADATYVITVTNRDEQTVWQETVTSSQYGDGKGDISYVGPCDADANPNHVALELLSLTDTSGAVLGDAEWVKPPVVEKPVTCSANADVFVSFDLSVMRAANQGFFDVAVNFEDIFCSAKVDCQDRFLHDPGSGERDLTAVVALACTAGPGQETAVYWSDAAIVCGSGADAVRYPIDMGAAPGNHGPIYRDAGDPDSDAVYQWATYFTKESLPNLDKCAWTAAIGLNLAELGPDCRFQATATAADHRFENPAMHTPTDAIYPVITYDVGLTGPSGALTCEPNPLDGDGSGVTTGYTTLDGAGFHVGAACADGVVFRNQFDCTGTLDGEPAVAFVPAEDGRYYVTYGDQRVGPFALPEGMSASLDSDECCLEPCCEEVQ
;
A
#
# COMPACT_ATOMS: atom_id res chain seq x y z
N MET A 1 -37.71 -57.22 7.14
CA MET A 1 -37.97 -58.09 5.97
C MET A 1 -37.28 -57.48 4.77
N ASN A 2 -36.48 -58.29 4.07
CA ASN A 2 -35.74 -58.06 2.80
C ASN A 2 -34.56 -57.07 2.90
N ALA A 3 -33.28 -57.45 2.91
CA ALA A 3 -32.42 -58.36 2.10
C ALA A 3 -31.66 -57.65 0.95
N TYR A 4 -30.34 -57.50 1.16
CA TYR A 4 -29.19 -57.55 0.24
C TYR A 4 -29.25 -57.00 -1.20
N ARG A 5 -28.25 -56.16 -1.57
CA ARG A 5 -27.23 -56.45 -2.61
C ARG A 5 -26.09 -55.41 -2.69
N ARG A 6 -24.84 -55.90 -2.58
CA ARG A 6 -23.59 -55.29 -3.09
C ARG A 6 -23.54 -55.42 -4.62
N TRP A 7 -22.91 -54.49 -5.36
CA TRP A 7 -22.00 -54.69 -6.52
C TRP A 7 -21.15 -53.40 -6.72
N GLY A 8 -19.90 -53.56 -7.15
CA GLY A 8 -18.78 -52.59 -7.06
C GLY A 8 -18.59 -51.60 -8.23
N PRO A 9 -17.34 -51.10 -8.41
CA PRO A 9 -17.03 -49.78 -8.97
C PRO A 9 -16.91 -49.76 -10.50
N LEU A 10 -17.06 -48.57 -11.10
CA LEU A 10 -16.75 -48.30 -12.50
C LEU A 10 -15.79 -47.10 -12.59
N LEU A 11 -14.52 -47.44 -12.84
CA LEU A 11 -13.51 -46.55 -13.40
C LEU A 11 -13.99 -46.07 -14.78
N GLY A 12 -14.07 -44.75 -14.97
CA GLY A 12 -14.19 -44.13 -16.28
C GLY A 12 -13.01 -43.19 -16.51
N LEU A 13 -11.96 -43.69 -17.17
CA LEU A 13 -10.93 -42.86 -17.81
C LEU A 13 -11.57 -42.18 -19.04
N LEU A 14 -11.76 -40.87 -18.98
CA LEU A 14 -12.01 -40.03 -20.15
C LEU A 14 -10.66 -39.49 -20.63
N GLY A 15 -10.13 -40.09 -21.70
CA GLY A 15 -9.01 -39.55 -22.45
C GLY A 15 -9.48 -38.40 -23.33
N VAL A 16 -8.96 -37.21 -23.09
CA VAL A 16 -9.10 -36.08 -24.00
C VAL A 16 -8.08 -36.26 -25.12
N SER A 17 -8.55 -36.65 -26.30
CA SER A 17 -7.79 -36.62 -27.53
C SER A 17 -7.84 -35.22 -28.13
N ALA A 18 -6.76 -34.45 -27.98
CA ALA A 18 -6.57 -33.21 -28.73
C ALA A 18 -6.03 -33.56 -30.13
N CYS A 19 -6.80 -33.22 -31.17
CA CYS A 19 -6.43 -33.37 -32.56
C CYS A 19 -5.29 -32.41 -32.94
N SER A 20 -4.13 -32.97 -33.28
CA SER A 20 -3.07 -32.26 -34.00
C SER A 20 -3.40 -32.22 -35.49
N GLY A 21 -3.49 -31.02 -36.06
CA GLY A 21 -3.67 -30.82 -37.51
C GLY A 21 -3.00 -29.54 -37.97
N GLY A 22 -1.76 -29.63 -38.47
CA GLY A 22 -1.05 -28.52 -39.10
C GLY A 22 0.46 -28.76 -39.10
N GLY A 23 0.99 -29.25 -40.21
CA GLY A 23 2.41 -29.56 -40.36
C GLY A 23 3.32 -28.33 -40.28
N LEU A 24 4.24 -28.34 -39.33
CA LEU A 24 5.48 -27.58 -39.38
C LEU A 24 6.64 -28.55 -39.18
N ASN A 25 7.52 -28.59 -40.16
CA ASN A 25 8.78 -29.30 -40.13
C ASN A 25 9.78 -28.45 -39.32
N THR A 26 9.70 -28.52 -37.99
CA THR A 26 10.75 -28.00 -37.11
C THR A 26 11.47 -29.18 -36.49
N THR A 27 12.77 -29.29 -36.74
CA THR A 27 13.67 -29.99 -35.84
C THR A 27 13.53 -29.32 -34.48
N ASN A 28 12.66 -29.85 -33.61
CA ASN A 28 12.52 -29.45 -32.22
C ASN A 28 13.79 -29.87 -31.47
N THR A 29 14.89 -29.15 -31.70
CA THR A 29 15.87 -28.95 -30.64
C THR A 29 15.08 -28.34 -29.47
N PRO A 30 15.15 -28.90 -28.26
CA PRO A 30 14.53 -28.29 -27.08
C PRO A 30 15.00 -26.84 -26.97
N GLY A 31 14.17 -25.89 -27.41
CA GLY A 31 14.47 -24.48 -27.31
C GLY A 31 14.46 -24.07 -25.85
N ASN A 32 15.30 -23.10 -25.47
CA ASN A 32 15.26 -22.51 -24.14
C ASN A 32 13.92 -21.79 -23.99
N ARG A 33 13.19 -22.04 -22.91
CA ARG A 33 11.85 -21.49 -22.71
C ARG A 33 11.73 -20.82 -21.36
N VAL A 34 10.84 -19.84 -21.30
CA VAL A 34 10.36 -19.21 -20.08
C VAL A 34 8.88 -19.51 -19.95
N GLN A 35 8.48 -20.07 -18.81
CA GLN A 35 7.09 -20.23 -18.40
C GLN A 35 6.69 -19.00 -17.59
N ILE A 36 5.66 -18.32 -18.04
CA ILE A 36 5.13 -17.09 -17.46
C ILE A 36 3.74 -17.39 -16.92
N SER A 37 3.48 -16.98 -15.70
CA SER A 37 2.15 -16.99 -15.13
C SER A 37 1.83 -15.62 -14.55
N ALA A 38 0.58 -15.17 -14.71
CA ALA A 38 0.04 -14.04 -13.98
C ALA A 38 -1.12 -14.55 -13.14
N ALA A 39 -1.11 -14.29 -11.83
CA ALA A 39 -2.17 -14.76 -10.94
C ALA A 39 -3.54 -14.22 -11.36
N ALA A 40 -4.60 -14.98 -11.03
CA ALA A 40 -5.97 -14.59 -11.32
C ALA A 40 -6.30 -13.21 -10.73
N LEU A 41 -6.83 -12.32 -11.56
CA LEU A 41 -7.45 -11.09 -11.08
C LEU A 41 -8.76 -11.52 -10.39
N GLN A 42 -8.79 -11.48 -9.06
CA GLN A 42 -10.01 -11.73 -8.29
C GLN A 42 -10.95 -10.51 -8.38
N LEU A 43 -11.37 -10.16 -9.60
CA LEU A 43 -12.18 -8.98 -9.86
C LEU A 43 -13.58 -9.41 -10.24
N ALA A 44 -14.54 -9.18 -9.34
CA ALA A 44 -15.94 -9.43 -9.65
C ALA A 44 -16.39 -8.67 -10.92
N GLY A 45 -17.07 -9.39 -11.82
CA GLY A 45 -17.62 -8.81 -13.05
C GLY A 45 -16.66 -8.73 -14.23
N ILE A 46 -15.42 -9.23 -14.12
CA ILE A 46 -14.48 -9.39 -15.23
C ILE A 46 -14.65 -10.77 -15.88
N ALA A 47 -14.62 -10.80 -17.20
CA ALA A 47 -14.72 -12.02 -18.02
C ALA A 47 -13.56 -12.20 -19.02
N ASP A 48 -12.69 -11.20 -19.16
CA ASP A 48 -11.39 -11.40 -19.81
C ASP A 48 -10.40 -10.30 -19.41
N ALA A 49 -9.11 -10.62 -19.51
CA ALA A 49 -8.01 -9.66 -19.44
C ALA A 49 -7.08 -9.92 -20.63
N THR A 50 -6.63 -8.84 -21.27
CA THR A 50 -5.67 -8.89 -22.38
C THR A 50 -4.32 -8.39 -21.89
N TYR A 51 -3.26 -9.16 -22.14
CA TYR A 51 -1.89 -8.83 -21.77
C TYR A 51 -0.99 -8.74 -22.99
N VAL A 52 0.04 -7.90 -22.90
CA VAL A 52 1.23 -7.99 -23.76
C VAL A 52 2.36 -8.53 -22.92
N ILE A 53 3.01 -9.58 -23.42
CA ILE A 53 4.24 -10.12 -22.84
C ILE A 53 5.38 -9.81 -23.79
N THR A 54 6.44 -9.20 -23.27
CA THR A 54 7.67 -8.91 -24.02
C THR A 54 8.85 -9.55 -23.30
N VAL A 55 9.69 -10.28 -24.03
CA VAL A 55 10.95 -10.82 -23.51
C VAL A 55 12.11 -10.17 -24.25
N THR A 56 12.98 -9.49 -23.51
CA THR A 56 14.24 -8.92 -24.03
C THR A 56 15.44 -9.64 -23.42
N ASN A 57 16.56 -9.67 -24.12
CA ASN A 57 17.83 -10.21 -23.60
C ASN A 57 18.70 -9.09 -22.99
N ARG A 58 19.88 -9.45 -22.46
CA ARG A 58 20.83 -8.48 -21.87
C ARG A 58 21.24 -7.34 -22.82
N ASP A 59 21.22 -7.61 -24.13
CA ASP A 59 21.60 -6.64 -25.15
C ASP A 59 20.40 -5.77 -25.59
N GLU A 60 19.31 -5.76 -24.81
CA GLU A 60 18.05 -5.06 -25.04
C GLU A 60 17.33 -5.47 -26.35
N GLN A 61 17.67 -6.63 -26.90
CA GLN A 61 17.02 -7.16 -28.09
C GLN A 61 15.75 -7.92 -27.70
N THR A 62 14.62 -7.58 -28.33
CA THR A 62 13.38 -8.35 -28.17
C THR A 62 13.57 -9.76 -28.73
N VAL A 63 13.54 -10.75 -27.84
CA VAL A 63 13.53 -12.17 -28.20
C VAL A 63 12.18 -12.52 -28.82
N TRP A 64 11.09 -12.10 -28.19
CA TRP A 64 9.72 -12.19 -28.72
C TRP A 64 8.77 -11.25 -27.96
N GLN A 65 7.60 -11.03 -28.57
CA GLN A 65 6.48 -10.32 -27.97
C GLN A 65 5.17 -10.98 -28.42
N GLU A 66 4.22 -11.20 -27.50
CA GLU A 66 2.91 -11.79 -27.80
C GLU A 66 1.80 -11.05 -27.06
N THR A 67 0.63 -10.94 -27.68
CA THR A 67 -0.62 -10.53 -27.01
C THR A 67 -1.45 -11.75 -26.67
N VAL A 68 -1.79 -11.92 -25.39
CA VAL A 68 -2.53 -13.08 -24.88
C VAL A 68 -3.77 -12.63 -24.12
N THR A 69 -4.79 -13.49 -24.07
CA THR A 69 -5.99 -13.26 -23.25
C THR A 69 -6.14 -14.34 -22.19
N SER A 70 -6.73 -13.98 -21.05
CA SER A 70 -7.05 -14.92 -19.98
C SER A 70 -8.04 -15.99 -20.42
N SER A 71 -8.94 -15.69 -21.36
CA SER A 71 -9.90 -16.64 -21.92
C SER A 71 -9.23 -17.73 -22.79
N GLN A 72 -8.10 -17.42 -23.43
CA GLN A 72 -7.37 -18.36 -24.28
C GLN A 72 -6.27 -19.10 -23.52
N TYR A 73 -5.59 -18.42 -22.59
CA TYR A 73 -4.38 -18.91 -21.93
C TYR A 73 -4.50 -19.05 -20.41
N GLY A 74 -5.71 -18.93 -19.84
CA GLY A 74 -5.93 -19.16 -18.41
C GLY A 74 -7.41 -19.38 -18.06
N ASP A 75 -7.91 -18.62 -17.09
CA ASP A 75 -9.22 -18.88 -16.46
C ASP A 75 -10.38 -18.02 -16.99
N GLY A 76 -10.11 -17.10 -17.92
CA GLY A 76 -11.09 -16.13 -18.40
C GLY A 76 -11.51 -15.11 -17.34
N LYS A 77 -10.72 -14.91 -16.28
CA LYS A 77 -10.96 -13.90 -15.25
C LYS A 77 -9.71 -13.10 -14.89
N GLY A 78 -8.62 -13.31 -15.63
CA GLY A 78 -7.38 -12.56 -15.46
C GLY A 78 -6.15 -13.46 -15.35
N ASP A 79 -6.29 -14.73 -14.95
CA ASP A 79 -5.16 -15.66 -14.91
C ASP A 79 -4.68 -15.95 -16.34
N ILE A 80 -3.36 -16.02 -16.52
CA ILE A 80 -2.73 -16.54 -17.73
C ILE A 80 -1.55 -17.45 -17.37
N SER A 81 -1.33 -18.46 -18.19
CA SER A 81 -0.13 -19.29 -18.22
C SER A 81 0.35 -19.42 -19.67
N TYR A 82 1.55 -18.91 -19.94
CA TYR A 82 2.12 -18.87 -21.29
C TYR A 82 3.57 -19.36 -21.27
N VAL A 83 4.00 -20.05 -22.33
CA VAL A 83 5.38 -20.51 -22.49
C VAL A 83 5.96 -19.97 -23.78
N GLY A 84 7.00 -19.15 -23.68
CA GLY A 84 7.69 -18.55 -24.83
C GLY A 84 9.19 -18.89 -24.84
N PRO A 85 9.90 -18.64 -25.95
CA PRO A 85 11.35 -18.86 -26.01
C PRO A 85 12.12 -17.85 -25.12
N CYS A 86 13.39 -18.13 -24.78
CA CYS A 86 14.27 -17.12 -24.20
C CYS A 86 15.73 -17.31 -24.64
N ASP A 87 16.57 -16.30 -24.41
CA ASP A 87 17.97 -16.30 -24.88
C ASP A 87 18.94 -16.67 -23.76
N ALA A 88 19.30 -17.95 -23.66
CA ALA A 88 20.24 -18.43 -22.66
C ALA A 88 21.70 -17.97 -22.90
N ASP A 89 22.03 -17.51 -24.11
CA ASP A 89 23.37 -17.03 -24.46
C ASP A 89 23.59 -15.57 -24.06
N ALA A 90 22.49 -14.80 -23.86
CA ALA A 90 22.51 -13.38 -23.48
C ALA A 90 21.70 -13.07 -22.20
N ASN A 91 22.10 -13.70 -21.09
CA ASN A 91 21.50 -13.46 -19.76
C ASN A 91 22.01 -12.18 -19.06
N PRO A 92 21.19 -11.58 -18.15
CA PRO A 92 19.80 -11.95 -17.85
C PRO A 92 18.85 -11.55 -18.99
N ASN A 93 17.76 -12.30 -19.14
CA ASN A 93 16.61 -11.83 -19.93
C ASN A 93 15.69 -11.01 -19.02
N HIS A 94 14.87 -10.16 -19.60
CA HIS A 94 13.87 -9.37 -18.90
C HIS A 94 12.50 -9.71 -19.46
N VAL A 95 11.58 -10.12 -18.60
CA VAL A 95 10.19 -10.41 -18.97
C VAL A 95 9.34 -9.24 -18.50
N ALA A 96 8.74 -8.52 -19.43
CA ALA A 96 7.79 -7.45 -19.18
C ALA A 96 6.36 -7.92 -19.42
N LEU A 97 5.47 -7.64 -18.48
CA LEU A 97 4.04 -7.92 -18.54
C LEU A 97 3.27 -6.60 -18.48
N GLU A 98 2.46 -6.35 -19.49
CA GLU A 98 1.57 -5.19 -19.57
C GLU A 98 0.11 -5.65 -19.61
N LEU A 99 -0.70 -5.22 -18.65
CA LEU A 99 -2.16 -5.39 -18.70
C LEU A 99 -2.75 -4.34 -19.64
N LEU A 100 -3.19 -4.76 -20.82
CA LEU A 100 -3.66 -3.86 -21.88
C LEU A 100 -5.12 -3.44 -21.70
N SER A 101 -6.00 -4.39 -21.38
CA SER A 101 -7.44 -4.13 -21.27
C SER A 101 -8.14 -5.15 -20.39
N LEU A 102 -9.21 -4.73 -19.71
CA LEU A 102 -10.16 -5.59 -19.02
C LEU A 102 -11.50 -5.61 -19.75
N THR A 103 -12.10 -6.79 -19.89
CA THR A 103 -13.43 -6.99 -20.47
C THR A 103 -14.39 -7.48 -19.40
N ASP A 104 -15.55 -6.85 -19.28
CA ASP A 104 -16.57 -7.24 -18.30
C ASP A 104 -17.40 -8.45 -18.76
N THR A 105 -18.25 -8.96 -17.86
CA THR A 105 -19.17 -10.07 -18.14
C THR A 105 -20.23 -9.80 -19.21
N SER A 106 -20.42 -8.55 -19.64
CA SER A 106 -21.27 -8.19 -20.78
C SER A 106 -20.52 -8.22 -22.12
N GLY A 107 -19.19 -8.34 -22.08
CA GLY A 107 -18.31 -8.28 -23.24
C GLY A 107 -17.84 -6.86 -23.58
N ALA A 108 -18.07 -5.88 -22.71
CA ALA A 108 -17.61 -4.51 -22.89
C ALA A 108 -16.18 -4.35 -22.33
N VAL A 109 -15.33 -3.65 -23.08
CA VAL A 109 -14.00 -3.25 -22.59
C VAL A 109 -14.16 -2.08 -21.64
N LEU A 110 -13.56 -2.17 -20.45
CA LEU A 110 -13.60 -1.10 -19.46
C LEU A 110 -12.83 0.12 -19.94
N GLY A 111 -13.43 1.31 -19.82
CA GLY A 111 -12.78 2.58 -20.15
C GLY A 111 -11.83 3.08 -19.07
N ASP A 112 -11.00 4.07 -19.40
CA ASP A 112 -9.97 4.64 -18.49
C ASP A 112 -10.55 5.27 -17.21
N ALA A 113 -11.85 5.61 -17.20
CA ALA A 113 -12.53 6.12 -16.01
C ALA A 113 -13.02 5.01 -15.06
N GLU A 114 -13.04 3.75 -15.52
CA GLU A 114 -13.54 2.61 -14.76
C GLU A 114 -12.44 1.84 -14.03
N TRP A 115 -11.18 2.05 -14.40
CA TRP A 115 -10.03 1.40 -13.80
C TRP A 115 -8.74 2.16 -14.08
N VAL A 116 -7.75 2.00 -13.20
CA VAL A 116 -6.43 2.61 -13.38
C VAL A 116 -5.47 1.55 -13.88
N LYS A 117 -4.96 1.75 -15.09
CA LYS A 117 -4.00 0.83 -15.72
C LYS A 117 -2.71 0.74 -14.88
N PRO A 118 -2.29 -0.46 -14.45
CA PRO A 118 -1.02 -0.62 -13.76
C PRO A 118 0.17 -0.32 -14.68
N PRO A 119 1.32 0.06 -14.12
CA PRO A 119 2.56 0.16 -14.90
C PRO A 119 2.94 -1.20 -15.50
N VAL A 120 3.77 -1.17 -16.55
CA VAL A 120 4.39 -2.39 -17.06
C VAL A 120 5.29 -2.97 -15.97
N VAL A 121 5.11 -4.26 -15.67
CA VAL A 121 5.88 -4.96 -14.65
C VAL A 121 6.97 -5.77 -15.33
N GLU A 122 8.21 -5.58 -14.91
CA GLU A 122 9.36 -6.26 -15.50
C GLU A 122 10.12 -7.07 -14.45
N LYS A 123 10.44 -8.33 -14.77
CA LYS A 123 11.24 -9.21 -13.91
C LYS A 123 12.44 -9.77 -14.67
N PRO A 124 13.66 -9.76 -14.08
CA PRO A 124 14.81 -10.42 -14.67
C PRO A 124 14.69 -11.94 -14.52
N VAL A 125 15.14 -12.69 -15.53
CA VAL A 125 15.18 -14.15 -15.53
C VAL A 125 16.50 -14.66 -16.09
N THR A 126 17.08 -15.68 -15.45
CA THR A 126 18.28 -16.36 -15.96
C THR A 126 17.87 -17.61 -16.72
N CYS A 127 17.89 -17.54 -18.03
CA CYS A 127 17.57 -18.66 -18.90
C CYS A 127 18.66 -19.73 -18.90
N SER A 128 18.24 -20.98 -18.83
CA SER A 128 19.13 -22.14 -18.88
C SER A 128 18.93 -22.90 -20.18
N ALA A 129 20.04 -23.36 -20.77
CA ALA A 129 19.99 -24.09 -22.01
C ALA A 129 19.17 -25.40 -21.87
N ASN A 130 18.18 -25.60 -22.73
CA ASN A 130 17.28 -26.77 -22.73
C ASN A 130 16.49 -26.97 -21.42
N ALA A 131 16.24 -25.89 -20.66
CA ALA A 131 15.42 -25.95 -19.45
C ALA A 131 14.39 -24.82 -19.47
N ASP A 132 13.22 -25.11 -18.88
CA ASP A 132 12.18 -24.13 -18.66
C ASP A 132 12.49 -23.36 -17.38
N VAL A 133 12.35 -22.04 -17.41
CA VAL A 133 12.46 -21.18 -16.23
C VAL A 133 11.12 -20.54 -15.95
N PHE A 134 10.66 -20.58 -14.70
CA PHE A 134 9.37 -20.04 -14.30
C PHE A 134 9.50 -18.59 -13.84
N VAL A 135 8.56 -17.74 -14.27
CA VAL A 135 8.39 -16.35 -13.85
C VAL A 135 6.92 -16.15 -13.51
N SER A 136 6.64 -15.68 -12.29
CA SER A 136 5.30 -15.28 -11.86
C SER A 136 5.16 -13.77 -11.75
N PHE A 137 3.99 -13.27 -12.11
CA PHE A 137 3.58 -11.89 -11.88
C PHE A 137 2.34 -11.87 -11.00
N ASP A 138 2.40 -11.09 -9.93
CA ASP A 138 1.28 -10.84 -9.05
C ASP A 138 0.86 -9.38 -9.25
N LEU A 139 -0.37 -9.19 -9.73
CA LEU A 139 -0.94 -7.90 -10.09
C LEU A 139 -2.24 -7.71 -9.33
N SER A 140 -2.31 -6.65 -8.53
CA SER A 140 -3.56 -6.20 -7.94
C SER A 140 -4.01 -4.97 -8.73
N VAL A 141 -5.27 -4.91 -9.17
CA VAL A 141 -5.75 -3.89 -10.13
C VAL A 141 -6.84 -3.02 -9.51
N MET A 142 -6.63 -1.70 -9.63
CA MET A 142 -7.53 -0.64 -9.18
C MET A 142 -8.71 -0.43 -10.13
N ARG A 143 -9.94 -0.46 -9.59
CA ARG A 143 -11.16 -0.15 -10.35
C ARG A 143 -12.03 0.90 -9.67
N ALA A 144 -12.63 1.80 -10.43
CA ALA A 144 -13.64 2.71 -9.91
C ALA A 144 -14.89 1.92 -9.47
N ALA A 145 -15.37 2.20 -8.26
CA ALA A 145 -16.53 1.58 -7.68
C ALA A 145 -17.73 2.53 -7.76
N ASN A 146 -18.70 2.16 -8.60
CA ASN A 146 -19.93 2.92 -8.83
C ASN A 146 -21.06 2.57 -7.84
N GLN A 147 -20.75 1.90 -6.72
CA GLN A 147 -21.75 1.43 -5.76
C GLN A 147 -22.12 2.51 -4.72
N GLY A 148 -22.79 3.56 -5.20
CA GLY A 148 -23.90 4.25 -4.53
C GLY A 148 -23.76 4.86 -3.12
N PHE A 149 -22.62 4.86 -2.44
CA PHE A 149 -22.51 5.43 -1.07
C PHE A 149 -21.28 6.30 -0.79
N PHE A 150 -20.34 6.46 -1.74
CA PHE A 150 -19.15 7.30 -1.57
C PHE A 150 -18.82 8.03 -2.86
N ASP A 151 -18.42 9.31 -2.75
CA ASP A 151 -17.87 10.07 -3.87
C ASP A 151 -16.46 9.52 -4.15
N VAL A 152 -16.34 8.73 -5.23
CA VAL A 152 -15.14 8.03 -5.71
C VAL A 152 -14.63 6.93 -4.77
N ALA A 153 -14.84 5.67 -5.18
CA ALA A 153 -14.28 4.51 -4.52
C ALA A 153 -13.38 3.71 -5.47
N VAL A 154 -12.30 3.11 -4.98
CA VAL A 154 -11.37 2.27 -5.78
C VAL A 154 -11.30 0.85 -5.21
N ASN A 155 -11.28 -0.17 -6.07
CA ASN A 155 -11.21 -1.60 -5.73
C ASN A 155 -9.75 -2.11 -5.68
N PHE A 156 -9.28 -2.63 -4.56
CA PHE A 156 -8.01 -3.37 -4.40
C PHE A 156 -8.33 -4.82 -4.00
N GLU A 157 -8.27 -5.81 -4.89
CA GLU A 157 -8.52 -7.22 -4.47
C GLU A 157 -9.88 -7.44 -3.77
N ASP A 158 -10.94 -6.79 -4.27
CA ASP A 158 -12.27 -6.67 -3.65
C ASP A 158 -12.37 -5.70 -2.46
N ILE A 159 -11.39 -4.81 -2.27
CA ILE A 159 -11.40 -3.75 -1.25
C ILE A 159 -11.80 -2.40 -1.82
N PHE A 160 -12.87 -1.83 -1.33
CA PHE A 160 -13.41 -0.53 -1.74
C PHE A 160 -12.92 0.56 -0.80
N CYS A 161 -12.08 1.46 -1.28
CA CYS A 161 -11.57 2.60 -0.51
C CYS A 161 -12.12 3.93 -1.02
N SER A 162 -12.44 4.85 -0.12
CA SER A 162 -12.73 6.26 -0.36
C SER A 162 -11.78 7.11 0.47
N ALA A 163 -11.34 8.25 -0.07
CA ALA A 163 -10.40 9.13 0.60
C ALA A 163 -10.65 10.59 0.24
N LYS A 164 -10.26 11.50 1.14
CA LYS A 164 -10.31 12.94 0.88
C LYS A 164 -9.47 13.75 1.87
N VAL A 165 -9.18 14.99 1.47
CA VAL A 165 -8.77 16.07 2.38
C VAL A 165 -9.67 17.27 2.15
N ASP A 166 -10.30 17.76 3.20
CA ASP A 166 -11.13 18.98 3.15
C ASP A 166 -10.67 19.97 4.21
N CYS A 167 -10.56 21.25 3.87
CA CYS A 167 -10.41 22.29 4.88
C CYS A 167 -11.76 22.89 5.28
N GLN A 168 -11.94 23.06 6.58
CA GLN A 168 -13.15 23.58 7.20
C GLN A 168 -12.77 24.76 8.09
N ASP A 169 -13.42 25.91 7.91
CA ASP A 169 -13.08 27.14 8.64
C ASP A 169 -13.24 27.01 10.16
N ARG A 170 -14.11 26.11 10.65
CA ARG A 170 -14.46 26.00 12.08
C ARG A 170 -14.81 24.57 12.46
N PHE A 171 -13.82 23.76 12.80
CA PHE A 171 -14.07 22.38 13.23
C PHE A 171 -13.48 22.05 14.60
N LEU A 172 -12.14 21.98 14.73
CA LEU A 172 -11.49 21.78 16.03
C LEU A 172 -11.53 23.05 16.86
N HIS A 173 -11.58 22.88 18.19
CA HIS A 173 -11.45 23.99 19.12
C HIS A 173 -9.97 24.36 19.25
N ASP A 174 -9.64 25.61 18.98
CA ASP A 174 -8.33 26.19 19.26
C ASP A 174 -8.20 26.41 20.78
N PRO A 175 -7.22 25.79 21.46
CA PRO A 175 -7.01 25.98 22.90
C PRO A 175 -6.69 27.44 23.30
N GLY A 176 -6.08 28.23 22.41
CA GLY A 176 -5.69 29.61 22.67
C GLY A 176 -6.88 30.57 22.71
N SER A 177 -7.78 30.46 21.74
CA SER A 177 -9.00 31.28 21.66
C SER A 177 -10.23 30.67 22.36
N GLY A 178 -10.29 29.35 22.49
CA GLY A 178 -11.44 28.58 22.96
C GLY A 178 -12.56 28.39 21.92
N GLU A 179 -12.46 29.05 20.77
CA GLU A 179 -13.42 28.96 19.66
C GLU A 179 -13.02 27.85 18.68
N ARG A 180 -13.92 27.52 17.75
CA ARG A 180 -13.57 26.62 16.65
C ARG A 180 -12.84 27.38 15.54
N ASP A 181 -11.78 26.79 15.01
CA ASP A 181 -10.94 27.43 13.99
C ASP A 181 -10.65 26.48 12.80
N LEU A 182 -9.85 26.98 11.86
CA LEU A 182 -9.47 26.33 10.61
C LEU A 182 -8.89 24.95 10.89
N THR A 183 -9.43 23.97 10.20
CA THR A 183 -9.06 22.56 10.36
C THR A 183 -9.01 21.88 9.00
N ALA A 184 -7.91 21.18 8.71
CA ALA A 184 -7.87 20.19 7.64
C ALA A 184 -8.39 18.84 8.16
N VAL A 185 -9.33 18.23 7.45
CA VAL A 185 -9.88 16.90 7.73
C VAL A 185 -9.37 15.93 6.68
N VAL A 186 -8.54 14.99 7.10
CA VAL A 186 -8.02 13.90 6.28
C VAL A 186 -8.82 12.65 6.60
N ALA A 187 -9.36 12.00 5.58
CA ALA A 187 -10.17 10.80 5.78
C ALA A 187 -9.80 9.70 4.79
N LEU A 188 -9.76 8.48 5.30
CA LEU A 188 -9.68 7.23 4.55
C LEU A 188 -10.78 6.30 5.08
N ALA A 189 -11.52 5.64 4.20
CA ALA A 189 -12.41 4.57 4.60
C ALA A 189 -12.37 3.43 3.59
N CYS A 190 -12.15 2.22 4.06
CA CYS A 190 -12.00 1.03 3.22
C CYS A 190 -12.88 -0.13 3.72
N THR A 191 -13.28 -1.01 2.81
CA THR A 191 -14.00 -2.27 3.09
C THR A 191 -13.62 -3.34 2.07
N ALA A 192 -13.16 -4.49 2.53
CA ALA A 192 -13.00 -5.69 1.71
C ALA A 192 -14.35 -6.31 1.35
N GLY A 193 -14.31 -7.34 0.51
CA GLY A 193 -15.48 -8.08 0.06
C GLY A 193 -16.20 -8.83 1.18
N PRO A 194 -17.40 -9.37 0.91
CA PRO A 194 -18.20 -10.03 1.94
C PRO A 194 -17.49 -11.19 2.63
N GLY A 195 -17.38 -11.11 3.96
CA GLY A 195 -16.75 -12.15 4.79
C GLY A 195 -15.20 -12.12 4.82
N GLN A 196 -14.58 -11.12 4.20
CA GLN A 196 -13.15 -10.85 4.31
C GLN A 196 -12.87 -9.86 5.46
N GLU A 197 -11.67 -9.95 6.04
CA GLU A 197 -11.17 -8.93 6.95
C GLU A 197 -10.81 -7.67 6.15
N THR A 198 -10.65 -6.54 6.82
CA THR A 198 -10.11 -5.34 6.18
C THR A 198 -9.10 -4.72 7.12
N ALA A 199 -7.90 -4.47 6.61
CA ALA A 199 -6.85 -3.73 7.29
C ALA A 199 -6.51 -2.49 6.46
N VAL A 200 -6.30 -1.37 7.14
CA VAL A 200 -5.87 -0.11 6.53
C VAL A 200 -4.53 0.31 7.11
N TYR A 201 -3.71 0.96 6.29
CA TYR A 201 -2.33 1.31 6.63
C TYR A 201 -2.02 2.75 6.22
N TRP A 202 -1.15 3.40 6.99
CA TRP A 202 -0.60 4.72 6.71
C TRP A 202 0.93 4.71 6.82
N SER A 203 1.58 5.43 5.90
CA SER A 203 2.96 5.85 6.03
C SER A 203 3.09 6.93 7.09
N ASP A 204 4.28 7.52 7.24
CA ASP A 204 4.41 8.79 7.94
C ASP A 204 3.50 9.84 7.29
N ALA A 205 2.66 10.47 8.11
CA ALA A 205 1.86 11.60 7.73
C ALA A 205 2.48 12.88 8.31
N ALA A 206 2.56 13.93 7.52
CA ALA A 206 3.07 15.22 7.97
C ALA A 206 2.49 16.37 7.17
N ILE A 207 2.50 17.56 7.77
CA ILE A 207 2.47 18.80 6.99
C ILE A 207 3.92 19.18 6.68
N VAL A 208 4.21 19.41 5.41
CA VAL A 208 5.54 19.76 4.91
C VAL A 208 5.48 21.13 4.25
N CYS A 209 6.27 22.08 4.74
CA CYS A 209 6.33 23.45 4.22
C CYS A 209 7.69 23.73 3.57
N GLY A 210 7.66 24.21 2.33
CA GLY A 210 8.87 24.45 1.53
C GLY A 210 9.31 23.20 0.74
N SER A 211 10.60 23.13 0.39
CA SER A 211 11.14 22.04 -0.43
C SER A 211 12.60 21.72 -0.08
N GLY A 212 13.03 20.50 -0.44
CA GLY A 212 14.41 20.06 -0.22
C GLY A 212 14.76 19.81 1.24
N ALA A 213 16.05 19.90 1.56
CA ALA A 213 16.57 19.60 2.90
C ALA A 213 16.15 20.63 3.97
N ASP A 214 15.72 21.82 3.55
CA ASP A 214 15.30 22.91 4.44
C ASP A 214 13.77 22.92 4.69
N ALA A 215 13.04 21.92 4.20
CA ALA A 215 11.61 21.82 4.42
C ALA A 215 11.28 21.59 5.90
N VAL A 216 10.35 22.37 6.44
CA VAL A 216 9.84 22.19 7.81
C VAL A 216 8.77 21.11 7.80
N ARG A 217 8.80 20.19 8.78
CA ARG A 217 7.88 19.05 8.86
C ARG A 217 7.15 19.06 10.21
N TYR A 218 5.83 18.97 10.16
CA TYR A 218 4.96 18.83 11.33
C TYR A 218 4.33 17.43 11.30
N PRO A 219 4.89 16.46 12.05
CA PRO A 219 4.45 15.07 11.98
C PRO A 219 3.06 14.88 12.60
N ILE A 220 2.19 14.15 11.92
CA ILE A 220 0.85 13.79 12.40
C ILE A 220 0.84 12.28 12.65
N ASP A 221 0.80 11.87 13.92
CA ASP A 221 0.78 10.46 14.27
C ASP A 221 -0.62 9.85 14.06
N MET A 222 -0.85 9.31 12.87
CA MET A 222 -2.13 8.68 12.51
C MET A 222 -2.52 7.54 13.47
N GLY A 223 -1.54 6.91 14.13
CA GLY A 223 -1.75 5.81 15.08
C GLY A 223 -2.09 6.23 16.50
N ALA A 224 -2.10 7.52 16.82
CA ALA A 224 -2.28 7.95 18.20
C ALA A 224 -3.65 7.52 18.75
N ALA A 225 -3.73 7.43 20.08
CA ALA A 225 -4.96 7.05 20.77
C ALA A 225 -6.11 8.00 20.38
N PRO A 226 -7.36 7.51 20.22
CA PRO A 226 -8.44 8.38 19.77
C PRO A 226 -8.66 9.59 20.67
N GLY A 227 -8.78 10.77 20.08
CA GLY A 227 -9.02 12.02 20.80
C GLY A 227 -8.14 13.17 20.33
N ASN A 228 -8.10 14.23 21.15
CA ASN A 228 -7.31 15.43 20.87
C ASN A 228 -5.88 15.27 21.39
N HIS A 229 -4.92 15.67 20.57
CA HIS A 229 -3.50 15.70 20.86
C HIS A 229 -2.99 17.13 20.86
N GLY A 230 -1.85 17.33 21.54
CA GLY A 230 -1.28 18.65 21.74
C GLY A 230 -0.86 19.37 20.45
N PRO A 231 -0.50 20.65 20.58
CA PRO A 231 0.04 21.42 19.48
C PRO A 231 1.36 20.83 18.96
N ILE A 232 1.68 21.12 17.70
CA ILE A 232 2.98 20.86 17.09
C ILE A 232 3.61 22.21 16.79
N TYR A 233 4.71 22.48 17.47
CA TYR A 233 5.45 23.73 17.39
C TYR A 233 6.44 23.70 16.23
N ARG A 234 6.66 24.87 15.61
CA ARG A 234 7.70 25.07 14.61
C ARG A 234 9.09 25.04 15.24
N ASP A 235 9.26 25.74 16.35
CA ASP A 235 10.52 25.81 17.08
C ASP A 235 10.31 25.15 18.46
N ALA A 236 10.99 24.03 18.70
CA ALA A 236 10.92 23.31 19.97
C ALA A 236 11.38 24.23 21.12
N GLY A 237 10.43 24.72 21.91
CA GLY A 237 10.66 25.65 23.02
C GLY A 237 10.05 27.04 22.85
N ASP A 238 9.45 27.35 21.70
CA ASP A 238 8.62 28.54 21.53
C ASP A 238 7.12 28.16 21.58
N PRO A 239 6.45 28.35 22.73
CA PRO A 239 5.05 27.98 22.91
C PRO A 239 4.08 28.81 22.05
N ASP A 240 4.54 29.91 21.46
CA ASP A 240 3.73 30.78 20.59
C ASP A 240 3.89 30.42 19.10
N SER A 241 4.69 29.38 18.77
CA SER A 241 5.00 28.95 17.38
C SER A 241 4.18 27.73 16.91
N ASP A 242 2.93 27.61 17.36
CA ASP A 242 2.08 26.44 17.14
C ASP A 242 1.49 26.38 15.72
N ALA A 243 2.30 26.02 14.72
CA ALA A 243 1.85 25.80 13.35
C ALA A 243 0.63 24.87 13.23
N VAL A 244 0.57 23.85 14.11
CA VAL A 244 -0.62 23.03 14.36
C VAL A 244 -1.06 23.26 15.80
N TYR A 245 -2.18 23.95 16.02
CA TYR A 245 -2.65 24.27 17.38
C TYR A 245 -3.20 23.04 18.12
N GLN A 246 -3.72 22.06 17.37
CA GLN A 246 -4.24 20.80 17.89
C GLN A 246 -4.46 19.84 16.73
N TRP A 247 -4.43 18.53 16.98
CA TRP A 247 -4.92 17.55 16.02
C TRP A 247 -5.64 16.41 16.74
N ALA A 248 -6.40 15.61 16.00
CA ALA A 248 -7.16 14.50 16.56
C ALA A 248 -7.27 13.37 15.55
N THR A 249 -7.13 12.14 16.01
CA THR A 249 -7.28 10.93 15.18
C THR A 249 -8.43 10.07 15.70
N TYR A 250 -9.17 9.46 14.77
CA TYR A 250 -10.29 8.59 15.04
C TYR A 250 -10.26 7.41 14.10
N PHE A 251 -10.17 6.21 14.68
CA PHE A 251 -10.44 4.98 13.95
C PHE A 251 -11.85 4.49 14.32
N THR A 252 -12.68 4.29 13.31
CA THR A 252 -14.08 3.91 13.49
C THR A 252 -14.44 2.72 12.63
N LYS A 253 -15.26 1.83 13.19
CA LYS A 253 -15.86 0.71 12.47
C LYS A 253 -17.30 1.06 12.13
N GLU A 254 -17.68 0.88 10.89
CA GLU A 254 -19.06 0.98 10.43
C GLU A 254 -19.60 -0.42 10.15
N SER A 255 -20.67 -0.81 10.84
CA SER A 255 -21.29 -2.12 10.65
C SER A 255 -22.20 -2.08 9.43
N LEU A 256 -21.77 -2.71 8.35
CA LEU A 256 -22.59 -2.96 7.17
C LEU A 256 -22.95 -4.46 7.10
N PRO A 257 -24.14 -4.85 6.58
CA PRO A 257 -24.49 -6.26 6.48
C PRO A 257 -23.46 -7.06 5.66
N ASN A 258 -22.74 -7.97 6.32
CA ASN A 258 -21.69 -8.83 5.77
C ASN A 258 -20.43 -8.10 5.26
N LEU A 259 -20.21 -6.83 5.60
CA LEU A 259 -19.04 -6.07 5.18
C LEU A 259 -18.37 -5.45 6.41
N ASP A 260 -17.04 -5.62 6.50
CA ASP A 260 -16.22 -4.95 7.49
C ASP A 260 -15.69 -3.65 6.90
N LYS A 261 -16.37 -2.54 7.20
CA LYS A 261 -15.91 -1.20 6.83
C LYS A 261 -15.26 -0.52 8.02
N CYS A 262 -14.07 0.03 7.82
CA CYS A 262 -13.49 0.97 8.77
C CYS A 262 -13.09 2.28 8.10
N ALA A 263 -13.12 3.33 8.92
CA ALA A 263 -12.75 4.67 8.54
C ALA A 263 -11.71 5.21 9.54
N TRP A 264 -10.66 5.78 9.00
CA TRP A 264 -9.58 6.45 9.72
C TRP A 264 -9.61 7.93 9.35
N THR A 265 -9.89 8.78 10.33
CA THR A 265 -10.01 10.22 10.12
C THR A 265 -9.06 10.96 11.04
N ALA A 266 -8.33 11.93 10.50
CA ALA A 266 -7.59 12.92 11.25
C ALA A 266 -8.18 14.32 11.03
N ALA A 267 -8.36 15.07 12.11
CA ALA A 267 -8.64 16.50 12.08
C ALA A 267 -7.39 17.24 12.54
N ILE A 268 -6.91 18.20 11.77
CA ILE A 268 -5.64 18.91 12.00
C ILE A 268 -5.91 20.40 12.01
N GLY A 269 -5.80 21.02 13.18
CA GLY A 269 -6.00 22.44 13.39
C GLY A 269 -4.81 23.25 12.90
N LEU A 270 -5.03 24.23 12.03
CA LEU A 270 -3.97 24.99 11.38
C LEU A 270 -3.89 26.42 11.90
N ASN A 271 -2.70 26.87 12.33
CA ASN A 271 -2.42 28.27 12.61
C ASN A 271 -1.71 28.89 11.41
N LEU A 272 -2.45 29.56 10.51
CA LEU A 272 -1.87 30.11 9.28
C LEU A 272 -0.80 31.19 9.51
N ALA A 273 -0.79 31.86 10.66
CA ALA A 273 0.21 32.86 10.97
C ALA A 273 1.61 32.21 11.18
N GLU A 274 1.63 31.01 11.75
CA GLU A 274 2.86 30.29 12.11
C GLU A 274 3.23 29.17 11.14
N LEU A 275 2.25 28.59 10.44
CA LEU A 275 2.43 27.44 9.55
C LEU A 275 3.42 27.72 8.41
N GLY A 276 3.30 28.89 7.78
CA GLY A 276 4.18 29.35 6.69
C GLY A 276 3.63 29.13 5.27
N PRO A 277 4.41 29.54 4.25
CA PRO A 277 4.06 29.38 2.84
C PRO A 277 4.34 27.97 2.32
N ASP A 278 3.68 27.64 1.21
CA ASP A 278 3.91 26.41 0.41
C ASP A 278 3.83 25.12 1.25
N CYS A 279 2.86 25.06 2.16
CA CYS A 279 2.63 23.90 3.02
C CYS A 279 1.71 22.88 2.35
N ARG A 280 2.04 21.59 2.50
CA ARG A 280 1.27 20.48 1.95
C ARG A 280 1.07 19.38 2.98
N PHE A 281 -0.11 18.77 3.04
CA PHE A 281 -0.29 17.51 3.76
C PHE A 281 0.22 16.35 2.89
N GLN A 282 1.13 15.56 3.43
CA GLN A 282 1.77 14.44 2.75
C GLN A 282 1.59 13.14 3.54
N ALA A 283 1.09 12.12 2.86
CA ALA A 283 0.99 10.75 3.38
C ALA A 283 0.75 9.76 2.23
N THR A 284 0.99 8.48 2.48
CA THR A 284 0.54 7.37 1.64
C THR A 284 -0.27 6.41 2.49
N ALA A 285 -1.33 5.87 1.92
CA ALA A 285 -2.16 4.86 2.57
C ALA A 285 -2.42 3.68 1.65
N THR A 286 -2.73 2.53 2.23
CA THR A 286 -3.23 1.36 1.49
C THR A 286 -4.22 0.57 2.35
N ALA A 287 -4.82 -0.45 1.77
CA ALA A 287 -5.68 -1.39 2.47
C ALA A 287 -5.48 -2.81 1.93
N ALA A 288 -5.71 -3.81 2.78
CA ALA A 288 -5.63 -5.22 2.45
C ALA A 288 -6.81 -5.99 3.08
N ASP A 289 -7.14 -7.16 2.54
CA ASP A 289 -8.21 -8.03 3.04
C ASP A 289 -7.73 -8.95 4.18
N HIS A 290 -6.50 -8.73 4.63
CA HIS A 290 -5.80 -9.38 5.73
C HIS A 290 -4.70 -8.44 6.27
N ARG A 291 -4.09 -8.82 7.39
CA ARG A 291 -2.89 -8.12 7.88
C ARG A 291 -1.67 -8.49 7.05
N PHE A 292 -0.83 -7.52 6.71
CA PHE A 292 0.48 -7.80 6.15
C PHE A 292 1.35 -8.45 7.21
N GLU A 293 1.83 -9.66 6.94
CA GLU A 293 2.64 -10.45 7.88
C GLU A 293 4.06 -10.70 7.37
N ASN A 294 4.30 -10.67 6.05
CA ASN A 294 5.58 -11.06 5.44
C ASN A 294 5.93 -10.16 4.22
N PRO A 295 6.66 -9.05 4.40
CA PRO A 295 7.02 -8.45 5.69
C PRO A 295 5.79 -7.88 6.40
N ALA A 296 5.82 -7.82 7.73
CA ALA A 296 4.78 -7.12 8.46
C ALA A 296 4.73 -5.65 8.02
N MET A 297 3.52 -5.09 7.94
CA MET A 297 3.31 -3.67 7.65
C MET A 297 3.88 -3.22 6.30
N HIS A 298 3.98 -4.14 5.35
CA HIS A 298 4.58 -3.90 4.05
C HIS A 298 3.72 -4.57 2.98
N THR A 299 3.43 -3.87 1.89
CA THR A 299 2.74 -4.52 0.75
C THR A 299 3.61 -5.64 0.19
N PRO A 300 3.04 -6.65 -0.48
CA PRO A 300 3.85 -7.74 -1.03
C PRO A 300 4.99 -7.23 -1.91
N THR A 301 6.20 -7.77 -1.69
CA THR A 301 7.32 -7.62 -2.61
C THR A 301 7.11 -8.51 -3.84
N ASP A 302 7.79 -8.23 -4.94
CA ASP A 302 7.62 -8.91 -6.23
C ASP A 302 6.20 -8.79 -6.81
N ALA A 303 5.41 -7.84 -6.32
CA ALA A 303 4.09 -7.47 -6.80
C ALA A 303 3.96 -5.95 -6.88
N ILE A 304 3.05 -5.47 -7.74
CA ILE A 304 2.60 -4.08 -7.68
C ILE A 304 1.31 -4.01 -6.87
N TYR A 305 1.24 -3.09 -5.93
CA TYR A 305 0.11 -2.99 -5.00
C TYR A 305 -0.51 -1.59 -5.03
N PRO A 306 -1.84 -1.48 -4.97
CA PRO A 306 -2.51 -0.19 -4.94
C PRO A 306 -2.20 0.65 -3.70
N VAL A 307 -2.07 1.96 -3.91
CA VAL A 307 -1.87 2.94 -2.85
C VAL A 307 -2.68 4.21 -3.12
N ILE A 308 -3.02 4.92 -2.05
CA ILE A 308 -3.58 6.27 -2.11
C ILE A 308 -2.51 7.23 -1.62
N THR A 309 -2.15 8.20 -2.45
CA THR A 309 -1.19 9.26 -2.10
C THR A 309 -1.95 10.54 -1.78
N TYR A 310 -1.61 11.13 -0.64
CA TYR A 310 -2.02 12.45 -0.22
C TYR A 310 -0.84 13.39 -0.43
N ASP A 311 -1.01 14.39 -1.27
CA ASP A 311 -0.07 15.49 -1.49
C ASP A 311 -0.87 16.78 -1.73
N VAL A 312 -1.57 17.24 -0.69
CA VAL A 312 -2.60 18.28 -0.78
C VAL A 312 -2.03 19.62 -0.33
N GLY A 313 -2.11 20.63 -1.20
CA GLY A 313 -1.68 22.00 -0.88
C GLY A 313 -2.57 22.65 0.17
N LEU A 314 -2.00 22.96 1.34
CA LEU A 314 -2.66 23.66 2.42
C LEU A 314 -2.50 25.17 2.30
N THR A 315 -1.30 25.66 2.03
CA THR A 315 -1.02 27.09 1.81
C THR A 315 -0.25 27.32 0.52
N GLY A 316 -0.47 28.47 -0.10
CA GLY A 316 0.28 28.92 -1.27
C GLY A 316 1.55 29.71 -0.92
N PRO A 317 2.23 30.29 -1.92
CA PRO A 317 3.50 31.01 -1.73
C PRO A 317 3.42 32.24 -0.82
N SER A 318 2.22 32.77 -0.62
CA SER A 318 1.97 33.90 0.29
C SER A 318 1.63 33.48 1.73
N GLY A 319 1.55 32.17 2.02
CA GLY A 319 1.03 31.64 3.28
C GLY A 319 -0.51 31.66 3.38
N ALA A 320 -1.21 32.14 2.35
CA ALA A 320 -2.66 32.09 2.32
C ALA A 320 -3.17 30.66 2.13
N LEU A 321 -4.30 30.31 2.76
CA LEU A 321 -4.99 29.04 2.59
C LEU A 321 -5.33 28.80 1.11
N THR A 322 -4.97 27.62 0.60
CA THR A 322 -5.32 27.14 -0.75
C THR A 322 -6.06 25.81 -0.72
N CYS A 323 -6.29 25.27 0.47
CA CYS A 323 -6.93 23.98 0.69
C CYS A 323 -8.42 24.05 0.36
N GLU A 324 -8.78 23.46 -0.78
CA GLU A 324 -10.16 23.26 -1.24
C GLU A 324 -10.61 21.80 -0.97
N PRO A 325 -11.83 21.38 -1.32
CA PRO A 325 -12.18 19.96 -1.30
C PRO A 325 -11.28 19.15 -2.24
N ASN A 326 -10.58 18.16 -1.70
CA ASN A 326 -9.69 17.26 -2.43
C ASN A 326 -10.24 15.81 -2.35
N PRO A 327 -11.24 15.44 -3.16
CA PRO A 327 -11.74 14.07 -3.21
C PRO A 327 -10.73 13.15 -3.90
N LEU A 328 -10.76 11.85 -3.59
CA LEU A 328 -9.94 10.85 -4.27
C LEU A 328 -10.12 10.95 -5.80
N ASP A 329 -9.00 11.06 -6.53
CA ASP A 329 -8.94 11.16 -7.99
C ASP A 329 -9.79 12.28 -8.62
N GLY A 330 -10.12 13.32 -7.83
CA GLY A 330 -10.78 14.51 -8.35
C GLY A 330 -9.85 15.40 -9.19
N ASP A 331 -10.42 16.14 -10.14
CA ASP A 331 -9.67 17.11 -10.95
C ASP A 331 -8.95 18.13 -10.05
N GLY A 332 -7.62 18.15 -10.12
CA GLY A 332 -6.77 19.04 -9.32
C GLY A 332 -6.63 18.64 -7.85
N SER A 333 -7.20 17.50 -7.44
CA SER A 333 -7.04 16.95 -6.11
C SER A 333 -5.60 16.50 -5.86
N GLY A 334 -5.10 16.77 -4.66
CA GLY A 334 -3.86 16.16 -4.16
C GLY A 334 -4.06 14.74 -3.60
N VAL A 335 -5.28 14.19 -3.62
CA VAL A 335 -5.58 12.83 -3.18
C VAL A 335 -5.75 11.94 -4.40
N THR A 336 -4.78 11.07 -4.66
CA THR A 336 -4.67 10.32 -5.91
C THR A 336 -4.40 8.84 -5.66
N THR A 337 -4.88 7.99 -6.55
CA THR A 337 -4.51 6.57 -6.58
C THR A 337 -3.24 6.31 -7.40
N GLY A 338 -2.50 5.29 -7.01
CA GLY A 338 -1.29 4.83 -7.69
C GLY A 338 -0.93 3.39 -7.34
N TYR A 339 0.21 2.92 -7.84
CA TYR A 339 0.74 1.59 -7.54
C TYR A 339 2.14 1.69 -6.94
N THR A 340 2.50 0.76 -6.06
CA THR A 340 3.88 0.58 -5.59
C THR A 340 4.79 0.11 -6.73
N THR A 341 6.10 0.13 -6.49
CA THR A 341 7.05 -0.64 -7.30
C THR A 341 6.99 -2.12 -6.89
N LEU A 342 7.77 -2.96 -7.58
CA LEU A 342 7.97 -4.37 -7.22
C LEU A 342 8.68 -4.55 -5.88
N ASP A 343 9.32 -3.51 -5.35
CA ASP A 343 9.90 -3.55 -4.01
C ASP A 343 8.82 -3.46 -2.93
N GLY A 344 7.56 -3.19 -3.30
CA GLY A 344 6.45 -2.91 -2.39
C GLY A 344 6.57 -1.53 -1.72
N ALA A 345 5.82 -1.33 -0.64
CA ALA A 345 5.89 -0.13 0.20
C ALA A 345 5.70 -0.51 1.68
N GLY A 346 6.51 0.11 2.55
CA GLY A 346 6.40 0.00 3.99
C GLY A 346 5.46 1.04 4.59
N PHE A 347 4.78 0.66 5.67
CA PHE A 347 3.85 1.49 6.41
C PHE A 347 4.22 1.48 7.90
N HIS A 348 3.92 2.57 8.60
CA HIS A 348 4.31 2.73 10.01
C HIS A 348 3.18 2.38 10.96
N VAL A 349 1.94 2.65 10.57
CA VAL A 349 0.75 2.34 11.37
C VAL A 349 -0.30 1.64 10.51
N GLY A 350 -0.94 0.63 11.10
CA GLY A 350 -2.06 -0.09 10.52
C GLY A 350 -3.17 -0.29 11.53
N ALA A 351 -4.37 -0.59 11.07
CA ALA A 351 -5.48 -0.96 11.92
C ALA A 351 -6.38 -1.96 11.19
N ALA A 352 -6.83 -2.98 11.90
CA ALA A 352 -7.76 -3.95 11.35
C ALA A 352 -9.18 -3.60 11.77
N CYS A 353 -10.12 -3.63 10.83
CA CYS A 353 -11.53 -3.38 11.13
C CYS A 353 -12.12 -4.48 12.03
N ALA A 354 -11.54 -5.67 12.08
CA ALA A 354 -12.06 -6.82 12.84
C ALA A 354 -12.07 -6.54 14.35
N ASP A 355 -10.96 -6.07 14.91
CA ASP A 355 -10.76 -5.81 16.34
C ASP A 355 -10.67 -4.32 16.68
N GLY A 356 -10.50 -3.45 15.68
CA GLY A 356 -10.32 -2.02 15.88
C GLY A 356 -8.99 -1.64 16.53
N VAL A 357 -8.05 -2.59 16.59
CA VAL A 357 -6.77 -2.39 17.24
C VAL A 357 -5.83 -1.76 16.23
N VAL A 358 -5.31 -0.59 16.60
CA VAL A 358 -4.19 0.05 15.90
C VAL A 358 -2.92 -0.73 16.24
N PHE A 359 -2.16 -1.11 15.22
CA PHE A 359 -0.87 -1.77 15.32
C PHE A 359 0.18 -0.96 14.57
N ARG A 360 1.44 -1.08 14.98
CA ARG A 360 2.55 -0.26 14.47
C ARG A 360 3.73 -1.13 14.08
N ASN A 361 4.47 -0.71 13.05
CA ASN A 361 5.81 -1.22 12.77
C ASN A 361 6.90 -0.42 13.49
N GLN A 362 6.57 0.10 14.67
CA GLN A 362 7.47 0.92 15.47
C GLN A 362 7.65 0.23 16.81
N PHE A 363 8.91 0.16 17.25
CA PHE A 363 9.18 -0.06 18.66
C PHE A 363 8.94 1.26 19.37
N ASP A 364 7.74 1.39 19.97
CA ASP A 364 7.49 2.44 20.95
C ASP A 364 8.37 2.15 22.16
N CYS A 365 9.57 2.72 22.18
CA CYS A 365 10.43 2.71 23.34
C CYS A 365 9.75 3.59 24.38
N THR A 366 8.85 3.02 25.19
CA THR A 366 8.14 3.70 26.27
C THR A 366 8.32 2.91 27.57
N GLY A 367 8.70 3.60 28.64
CA GLY A 367 8.81 3.10 30.01
C GLY A 367 9.86 3.83 30.88
N THR A 368 9.48 4.21 32.12
CA THR A 368 10.41 4.51 33.21
C THR A 368 10.73 3.22 33.97
N LEU A 369 12.02 2.89 34.15
CA LEU A 369 12.45 1.93 35.17
C LEU A 369 12.65 2.70 36.49
N ASP A 370 11.75 2.49 37.45
CA ASP A 370 11.88 3.05 38.80
C ASP A 370 13.25 2.69 39.40
N GLY A 371 14.13 3.68 39.55
CA GLY A 371 15.42 3.54 40.23
C GLY A 371 16.63 3.17 39.36
N GLU A 372 16.48 3.04 38.05
CA GLU A 372 17.56 2.78 37.09
C GLU A 372 17.95 4.07 36.34
N PRO A 373 19.19 4.18 35.82
CA PRO A 373 19.59 5.38 35.08
C PRO A 373 18.82 5.50 33.76
N ALA A 374 18.47 6.73 33.38
CA ALA A 374 17.69 7.02 32.18
C ALA A 374 18.36 6.44 30.92
N VAL A 375 17.54 5.78 30.09
CA VAL A 375 17.93 5.41 28.73
C VAL A 375 17.61 6.59 27.82
N ALA A 376 18.58 7.07 27.05
CA ALA A 376 18.33 8.11 26.05
C ALA A 376 19.02 7.78 24.72
N PHE A 377 18.33 8.07 23.62
CA PHE A 377 18.91 8.04 22.29
C PHE A 377 19.59 9.38 22.01
N VAL A 378 20.85 9.36 21.57
CA VAL A 378 21.60 10.56 21.23
C VAL A 378 21.99 10.48 19.76
N PRO A 379 21.56 11.42 18.91
CA PRO A 379 21.93 11.41 17.50
C PRO A 379 23.46 11.52 17.33
N ALA A 380 23.99 10.74 16.40
CA ALA A 380 25.37 10.82 15.93
C ALA A 380 25.45 11.78 14.73
N GLU A 381 26.65 12.29 14.45
CA GLU A 381 26.88 13.20 13.31
C GLU A 381 26.60 12.58 11.93
N ASP A 382 26.46 11.26 11.85
CA ASP A 382 26.28 10.50 10.61
C ASP A 382 24.90 9.83 10.47
N GLY A 383 23.88 10.36 11.17
CA GLY A 383 22.51 9.84 11.07
C GLY A 383 22.27 8.52 11.80
N ARG A 384 23.26 8.05 12.56
CA ARG A 384 23.12 6.92 13.50
C ARG A 384 22.72 7.42 14.88
N TYR A 385 22.43 6.50 15.80
CA TYR A 385 22.06 6.82 17.17
C TYR A 385 22.97 6.12 18.16
N TYR A 386 23.30 6.80 19.25
CA TYR A 386 23.87 6.18 20.43
C TYR A 386 22.74 5.91 21.42
N VAL A 387 22.79 4.76 22.08
CA VAL A 387 21.96 4.49 23.25
C VAL A 387 22.81 4.81 24.47
N THR A 388 22.34 5.71 25.30
CA THR A 388 22.95 6.01 26.60
C THR A 388 22.14 5.35 27.70
N TYR A 389 22.82 4.79 28.70
CA TYR A 389 22.23 4.23 29.91
C TYR A 389 23.13 4.63 31.07
N GLY A 390 22.69 5.65 31.82
CA GLY A 390 23.54 6.35 32.79
C GLY A 390 24.75 7.00 32.11
N ASP A 391 25.95 6.75 32.63
CA ASP A 391 27.21 7.25 32.05
C ASP A 391 27.74 6.38 30.90
N GLN A 392 27.07 5.27 30.59
CA GLN A 392 27.48 4.38 29.51
C GLN A 392 26.84 4.78 28.19
N ARG A 393 27.64 4.77 27.14
CA ARG A 393 27.23 5.08 25.76
C ARG A 393 27.57 3.89 24.87
N VAL A 394 26.57 3.31 24.23
CA VAL A 394 26.71 2.17 23.31
C VAL A 394 26.25 2.59 21.91
N GLY A 395 26.96 2.13 20.88
CA GLY A 395 26.72 2.52 19.48
C GLY A 395 27.96 3.14 18.82
N PRO A 396 27.79 3.86 17.69
CA PRO A 396 26.52 4.25 17.08
C PRO A 396 25.85 3.13 16.26
N PHE A 397 24.53 3.08 16.30
CA PHE A 397 23.69 2.14 15.57
C PHE A 397 23.02 2.83 14.39
N ALA A 398 23.05 2.21 13.21
CA ALA A 398 22.14 2.60 12.15
C ALA A 398 20.75 2.07 12.53
N LEU A 399 19.74 2.94 12.51
CA LEU A 399 18.37 2.47 12.56
C LEU A 399 18.09 1.70 11.26
N PRO A 400 17.38 0.57 11.33
CA PRO A 400 16.82 -0.06 10.15
C PRO A 400 16.02 0.94 9.31
N GLU A 401 15.96 0.72 8.01
CA GLU A 401 15.12 1.49 7.11
C GLU A 401 13.66 1.47 7.61
N GLY A 402 13.02 2.65 7.72
CA GLY A 402 11.67 2.81 8.28
C GLY A 402 11.61 2.95 9.82
N MET A 403 12.74 2.99 10.53
CA MET A 403 12.76 3.31 11.96
C MET A 403 13.23 4.75 12.22
N SER A 404 12.52 5.46 13.10
CA SER A 404 12.94 6.74 13.66
C SER A 404 12.98 6.66 15.18
N ALA A 405 13.94 7.35 15.81
CA ALA A 405 13.96 7.54 17.25
C ALA A 405 13.32 8.89 17.57
N SER A 406 12.17 8.88 18.24
CA SER A 406 11.57 10.07 18.82
C SER A 406 12.32 10.43 20.11
N LEU A 407 12.76 11.69 20.24
CA LEU A 407 13.47 12.20 21.42
C LEU A 407 12.57 12.98 22.38
N ASP A 408 11.28 13.06 22.07
CA ASP A 408 10.34 13.97 22.74
C ASP A 408 9.51 13.31 23.85
N SER A 409 9.85 12.09 24.28
CA SER A 409 9.22 11.45 25.45
C SER A 409 10.24 10.89 26.45
N ASP A 410 10.05 11.23 27.73
CA ASP A 410 10.97 11.01 28.85
C ASP A 410 11.17 9.54 29.32
N GLU A 411 10.85 8.54 28.49
CA GLU A 411 10.77 7.14 28.94
C GLU A 411 11.18 6.16 27.84
N CYS A 412 12.22 5.34 28.04
CA CYS A 412 12.68 4.31 27.07
C CYS A 412 13.16 3.03 27.78
N CYS A 413 12.78 1.85 27.26
CA CYS A 413 13.36 0.57 27.63
C CYS A 413 13.65 -0.29 26.37
N LEU A 414 14.87 -0.80 26.27
CA LEU A 414 15.38 -1.62 25.17
C LEU A 414 16.05 -2.87 25.75
N GLU A 415 15.29 -3.92 26.05
CA GLU A 415 15.89 -5.24 26.12
C GLU A 415 15.03 -6.30 25.42
N PRO A 416 15.63 -7.19 24.61
CA PRO A 416 14.97 -8.39 24.08
C PRO A 416 14.72 -9.47 25.14
N CYS A 417 14.88 -9.17 26.44
CA CYS A 417 14.77 -10.13 27.55
C CYS A 417 13.55 -9.94 28.47
N CYS A 418 12.54 -9.15 28.06
CA CYS A 418 11.31 -8.98 28.83
C CYS A 418 10.34 -10.19 28.77
N GLU A 419 10.67 -11.27 28.05
CA GLU A 419 10.06 -12.58 28.24
C GLU A 419 10.99 -13.49 29.04
N GLU A 420 11.09 -13.28 30.36
CA GLU A 420 11.34 -14.34 31.36
C GLU A 420 11.37 -13.75 32.79
N VAL A 421 10.23 -13.25 33.28
CA VAL A 421 9.92 -13.33 34.71
C VAL A 421 8.44 -13.68 34.85
N GLN A 422 8.18 -14.76 35.60
CA GLN A 422 6.91 -15.51 35.75
C GLN A 422 5.63 -14.68 35.95
#